data_AF-A0A4U7EZE4-F1
#
_entry.id   AF-A0A4U7EZE4-F1
#
_cell.length_a   1.000
_cell.length_b   1.000
_cell.length_c   1.000
_cell.angle_alpha   90.00
_cell.angle_beta   90.00
_cell.angle_gamma   90.00
#
_symmetry.space_group_name_H-M   'P 1'
#
loop_
_entity.id
_entity.type
_entity.pdbx_description
1 polymer ?
#
loop_
_entity_poly.entity_id
_entity_poly.type
_entity_poly.pdbx_seq_one_letter_code
_entity_poly.pdbx_strand_id
1 'polypeptide(L)' 'MDEHGTDPLADEDVVRVLDADGRPLPDATVPDLSDDRFRAIYRDLVVTRRFDERAVSLQRQGRIGTYAP' A
#
# COMPACT_ATOMS: atom_id res chain seq x y z
N MET A 1 10.12 24.58 -12.38
CA MET A 1 8.78 24.06 -12.03
C MET A 1 9.05 22.64 -11.63
N ASP A 2 9.50 22.50 -10.39
CA ASP A 2 10.20 21.33 -9.91
C ASP A 2 9.19 20.57 -9.05
N GLU A 3 8.40 19.71 -9.71
CA GLU A 3 7.42 18.83 -9.05
C GLU A 3 8.03 17.46 -8.72
N HIS A 4 9.24 17.46 -8.16
CA HIS A 4 9.76 16.29 -7.46
C HIS A 4 9.73 16.62 -5.97
N GLY A 5 8.54 16.53 -5.40
CA GLY A 5 8.39 16.45 -3.95
C GLY A 5 9.29 15.33 -3.46
N THR A 6 10.25 15.67 -2.60
CA THR A 6 11.28 14.78 -2.06
C THR A 6 10.64 13.47 -1.64
N ASP A 7 10.91 12.43 -2.42
CA ASP A 7 10.47 11.09 -2.12
C ASP A 7 11.19 10.65 -0.83
N PRO A 8 10.46 10.43 0.28
CA PRO A 8 11.07 10.09 1.56
C PRO A 8 11.71 8.70 1.56
N LEU A 9 11.53 7.95 0.47
CA LEU A 9 12.11 6.65 0.20
C LEU A 9 13.15 6.70 -0.93
N ALA A 10 13.71 7.89 -1.22
CA ALA A 10 14.81 8.06 -2.17
C ALA A 10 16.18 7.63 -1.63
N ASP A 11 16.23 7.08 -0.40
CA ASP A 11 17.44 6.46 0.14
C ASP A 11 17.90 5.33 -0.80
N GLU A 12 19.21 5.25 -1.02
CA GLU A 12 19.85 4.33 -1.98
C GLU A 12 19.64 2.84 -1.62
N ASP A 13 19.18 2.55 -0.40
CA ASP A 13 18.91 1.20 0.10
C ASP A 13 17.45 0.73 -0.07
N VAL A 14 16.55 1.55 -0.63
CA VAL A 14 15.13 1.18 -0.78
C VAL A 14 14.88 0.40 -2.07
N VAL A 15 14.47 -0.85 -1.94
CA VAL A 15 14.01 -1.66 -3.08
C VAL A 15 12.61 -1.21 -3.51
N ARG A 16 12.48 -0.84 -4.78
CA ARG A 16 11.22 -0.41 -5.39
C ARG A 16 10.97 -1.14 -6.71
N VAL A 17 9.70 -1.50 -6.94
CA VAL A 17 9.28 -2.21 -8.16
C VAL A 17 8.40 -1.36 -9.07
N LEU A 18 7.53 -0.50 -8.49
CA LEU A 18 6.57 0.33 -9.23
C LEU A 18 6.85 1.83 -9.02
N ASP A 19 6.56 2.64 -10.04
CA ASP A 19 6.46 4.10 -9.92
C ASP A 19 5.13 4.55 -9.29
N ALA A 20 4.96 5.87 -9.12
CA ALA A 20 3.76 6.44 -8.51
C ALA A 20 2.47 6.25 -9.33
N ASP A 21 2.61 5.99 -10.64
CA ASP A 21 1.50 5.70 -11.54
C ASP A 21 1.18 4.19 -11.60
N GLY A 22 1.95 3.36 -10.90
CA GLY A 22 1.79 1.91 -10.85
C GLY A 22 2.45 1.16 -12.02
N ARG A 23 3.40 1.77 -12.74
CA ARG A 23 4.17 1.10 -13.80
C ARG A 23 5.46 0.51 -13.22
N PRO A 24 5.90 -0.67 -13.68
CA PRO A 24 7.21 -1.20 -13.31
C PRO A 24 8.34 -0.22 -13.66
N LEU A 25 9.31 -0.07 -12.75
CA LEU A 25 10.53 0.67 -13.03
C LEU A 25 11.37 -0.07 -14.09
N PRO A 26 12.22 0.64 -14.88
CA PRO A 26 12.98 0.03 -15.98
C PRO A 26 13.81 -1.20 -15.60
N ASP A 27 14.42 -1.18 -14.40
CA ASP A 27 15.30 -2.25 -13.90
C ASP A 27 14.61 -3.12 -12.83
N ALA A 28 13.29 -2.96 -12.64
CA ALA A 28 12.57 -3.72 -11.64
C ALA A 28 12.30 -5.15 -12.10
N THR A 29 12.54 -6.11 -11.21
CA THR A 29 12.09 -7.49 -11.41
C THR A 29 10.66 -7.63 -10.91
N VAL A 30 9.70 -7.69 -11.84
CA VAL A 30 8.30 -8.00 -11.52
C VAL A 30 8.21 -9.49 -11.16
N PRO A 31 7.58 -9.84 -10.02
CA PRO A 31 7.46 -11.24 -9.63
C PRO A 31 6.57 -12.00 -10.60
N ASP A 32 6.96 -13.23 -10.92
CA ASP A 32 6.18 -14.15 -11.75
C ASP A 32 4.98 -14.70 -10.95
N LEU A 33 3.91 -13.92 -10.91
CA LEU A 33 2.64 -14.27 -10.29
C LEU A 33 1.55 -14.32 -11.33
N SER A 34 0.60 -15.23 -11.12
CA SER A 34 -0.59 -15.22 -11.95
C SER A 34 -1.42 -13.95 -11.71
N ASP A 35 -2.10 -13.56 -12.77
CA ASP A 35 -3.12 -12.52 -12.81
C ASP A 35 -4.14 -12.63 -11.65
N ASP A 36 -4.59 -13.84 -11.34
CA ASP A 36 -5.50 -14.10 -10.22
C ASP A 36 -4.85 -13.90 -8.87
N ARG A 37 -3.56 -14.20 -8.75
CA ARG A 37 -2.80 -13.95 -7.52
C ARG A 37 -2.62 -12.46 -7.27
N PHE A 38 -2.33 -11.67 -8.30
CA PHE A 38 -2.32 -10.20 -8.20
C PHE A 38 -3.67 -9.64 -7.74
N ARG A 39 -4.77 -10.12 -8.33
CA ARG A 39 -6.13 -9.71 -7.93
C ARG A 39 -6.47 -10.11 -6.49
N ALA A 40 -6.01 -11.27 -6.03
CA ALA A 40 -6.19 -11.70 -4.65
C ALA A 40 -5.48 -10.76 -3.67
N ILE A 41 -4.21 -10.42 -3.95
CA ILE A 41 -3.45 -9.45 -3.13
C ILE A 41 -4.17 -8.10 -3.09
N TYR A 42 -4.63 -7.60 -4.24
CA TYR A 42 -5.38 -6.35 -4.30
C TYR A 42 -6.69 -6.41 -3.49
N ARG A 43 -7.41 -7.52 -3.55
CA ARG A 43 -8.62 -7.74 -2.74
C ARG A 43 -8.30 -7.68 -1.25
N ASP A 44 -7.22 -8.31 -0.80
CA ASP A 44 -6.82 -8.31 0.60
C ASP A 44 -6.48 -6.88 1.08
N LEU A 45 -5.76 -6.09 0.25
CA LEU A 45 -5.48 -4.68 0.56
C LEU A 45 -6.77 -3.86 0.77
N VAL A 46 -7.75 -4.01 -0.13
CA VAL A 46 -9.03 -3.29 -0.04
C VAL A 46 -9.84 -3.75 1.16
N VAL A 47 -9.88 -5.05 1.45
CA VAL A 47 -10.62 -5.60 2.60
C VAL A 47 -10.03 -5.09 3.90
N THR A 48 -8.70 -5.15 4.06
CA THR A 48 -8.00 -4.64 5.25
C THR A 48 -8.25 -3.15 5.43
N ARG A 49 -8.14 -2.35 4.36
CA ARG A 49 -8.45 -0.90 4.40
C ARG A 49 -9.84 -0.63 4.96
N ARG A 50 -10.85 -1.37 4.49
CA ARG A 50 -12.24 -1.21 4.96
C ARG A 50 -12.44 -1.66 6.40
N PHE A 51 -11.74 -2.72 6.79
CA PHE A 51 -11.72 -3.17 8.18
C PHE A 51 -11.14 -2.08 9.09
N ASP A 52 -9.97 -1.53 8.75
CA ASP A 52 -9.30 -0.48 9.53
C ASP A 52 -10.17 0.76 9.70
N GLU A 53 -10.78 1.24 8.61
CA GLU A 53 -11.73 2.37 8.64
C GLU A 53 -12.85 2.14 9.65
N ARG A 54 -13.41 0.92 9.68
CA ARG A 54 -14.48 0.56 10.60
C ARG A 54 -13.97 0.37 12.03
N ALA A 55 -12.81 -0.26 12.22
CA ALA A 55 -12.20 -0.47 13.53
C ALA A 55 -11.89 0.87 14.20
N VAL A 56 -11.28 1.81 13.48
CA VAL A 56 -11.05 3.19 13.95
C VAL A 56 -12.36 3.88 14.33
N SER A 57 -13.41 3.76 13.50
CA SER A 57 -14.72 4.33 13.80
C SER A 57 -15.33 3.75 15.09
N LEU A 58 -15.25 2.43 15.29
CA LEU A 58 -15.76 1.75 16.48
C LEU A 58 -14.94 2.10 17.74
N GLN A 59 -13.62 2.21 17.61
CA GLN A 59 -12.72 2.60 18.70
C GLN A 59 -13.04 4.01 19.19
N ARG A 60 -13.26 4.97 18.28
CA ARG A 60 -13.66 6.34 18.64
C ARG A 60 -15.03 6.44 19.31
N GLN A 61 -15.91 5.46 19.05
CA GLN A 61 -17.22 5.34 19.72
C GLN A 61 -17.15 4.57 21.05
N GLY A 62 -15.97 4.09 21.46
CA GLY A 62 -15.82 3.26 22.66
C GLY A 62 -16.45 1.87 22.56
N ARG A 63 -16.75 1.40 21.34
CA ARG A 63 -17.42 0.11 21.09
C ARG A 63 -16.46 -1.08 21.03
N ILE A 64 -15.18 -0.80 20.86
CA ILE A 64 -14.06 -1.76 20.98
C ILE A 64 -12.94 -1.11 21.78
N GLY A 65 -11.98 -1.92 22.25
CA GLY A 65 -10.77 -1.42 22.93
C GLY A 65 -9.81 -0.69 21.98
N THR A 66 -8.56 -0.54 22.41
CA THR A 66 -7.51 0.12 21.61
C THR A 66 -7.30 -0.57 20.26
N TYR A 67 -7.23 0.24 19.19
CA TYR A 67 -6.89 -0.21 17.84
C TYR A 67 -5.74 0.66 17.30
N ALA A 68 -4.68 0.03 16.80
CA ALA A 68 -3.57 0.71 16.14
C ALA A 68 -3.80 0.67 14.63
N PRO A 69 -4.09 1.81 13.98
CA PRO A 69 -4.29 1.90 12.54
C PRO A 69 -2.98 1.89 11.75
#